data_AF-A0A8H4AGG9-F1
#
_entry.id   AF-A0A8H4AGG9-F1
#
_cell.length_a   1.000
_cell.length_b   1.000
_cell.length_c   1.000
_cell.angle_alpha   90.00
_cell.angle_beta   90.00
_cell.angle_gamma   90.00
#
_symmetry.space_group_name_H-M   'P 1'
#
loop_
_entity.id
_entity.type
_entity.pdbx_description
1 polymer ?
#
loop_
_entity_poly.entity_id
_entity_poly.type
_entity_poly.pdbx_seq_one_letter_code
_entity_poly.pdbx_strand_id
1 'polypeptide(L)'
;MVKYTKEPLLKNKMVVHISDCGLYAICKCEKVIKLKRPYDESYFESHINNNGCNFSNRVISILNFFSTVPKENNQPVMKQFPCTGLNNSEHKAYISHVITYTTHGRAPRKDIVARNLFSTKFTSNKPVVYKKLSEEELNLLDEELIH
;
A
#
# COMPACT_ATOMS: atom_id res chain seq x y z
N MET A 1 -11.85 38.88 -29.14
CA MET A 1 -11.21 37.55 -29.16
C MET A 1 -10.37 37.41 -27.90
N VAL A 2 -10.81 36.62 -26.93
CA VAL A 2 -10.04 36.37 -25.70
C VAL A 2 -8.89 35.43 -26.07
N LYS A 3 -7.65 35.94 -25.98
CA LYS A 3 -6.43 35.15 -26.18
C LYS A 3 -6.19 34.36 -24.91
N TYR A 4 -6.41 33.04 -24.96
CA TYR A 4 -6.05 32.15 -23.85
C TYR A 4 -4.52 32.07 -23.79
N THR A 5 -3.93 32.60 -22.71
CA THR A 5 -2.50 32.50 -22.44
C THR A 5 -2.22 31.27 -21.59
N LYS A 6 -1.01 30.74 -21.67
CA LYS A 6 -0.56 29.57 -20.88
C LYS A 6 -0.45 29.83 -19.37
N GLU A 7 -0.45 31.10 -18.98
CA GLU A 7 -0.10 31.58 -17.64
C GLU A 7 -1.09 31.14 -16.54
N PRO A 8 -2.43 31.16 -16.73
CA PRO A 8 -3.38 30.76 -15.69
C PRO A 8 -3.27 29.28 -15.33
N LEU A 9 -3.13 28.41 -16.33
CA LEU A 9 -2.93 26.97 -16.15
C LEU A 9 -1.58 26.65 -15.50
N LEU A 10 -0.49 27.32 -15.91
CA LEU A 10 0.83 27.13 -15.29
C LEU A 10 0.86 27.58 -13.83
N LYS A 11 0.06 28.59 -13.47
CA LYS A 11 -0.08 29.06 -12.09
C LYS A 11 -0.85 28.09 -11.21
N ASN A 12 -1.63 27.17 -11.79
CA ASN A 12 -2.42 26.22 -11.01
C ASN A 12 -1.53 25.13 -10.41
N LYS A 13 -1.48 25.07 -9.07
CA LYS A 13 -0.68 24.11 -8.28
C LYS A 13 -0.95 22.64 -8.61
N MET A 14 -2.07 22.31 -9.26
CA MET A 14 -2.46 20.95 -9.64
C MET A 14 -1.95 20.52 -11.02
N VAL A 15 -1.48 21.45 -11.84
CA VAL A 15 -0.89 21.14 -13.16
C VAL A 15 0.55 20.68 -12.98
N VAL A 16 0.89 19.53 -13.56
CA VAL A 16 2.27 19.00 -13.61
C VAL A 16 2.93 19.35 -14.92
N HIS A 17 2.20 19.19 -16.02
CA HIS A 17 2.72 19.40 -17.37
C HIS A 17 1.60 19.84 -18.31
N ILE A 18 1.93 20.68 -19.28
CA ILE A 18 1.04 21.08 -20.37
C ILE A 18 1.72 20.69 -21.67
N SER A 19 1.00 20.01 -22.56
CA SER A 19 1.52 19.66 -23.88
C SER A 19 1.84 20.93 -24.69
N ASP A 20 2.84 20.85 -25.57
CA ASP A 20 3.28 21.98 -26.41
C ASP A 20 2.17 22.57 -27.28
N CYS A 21 1.16 21.76 -27.63
CA CYS A 21 -0.02 22.21 -28.38
C CYS A 21 -1.10 22.88 -27.49
N GLY A 22 -0.92 22.90 -26.17
CA GLY A 22 -1.81 23.52 -25.19
C GLY A 22 -3.16 22.81 -25.00
N LEU A 23 -3.42 21.69 -25.68
CA LEU A 23 -4.70 20.97 -25.67
C LEU A 23 -4.80 19.89 -24.58
N TYR A 24 -3.68 19.58 -23.92
CA TYR A 24 -3.63 18.55 -22.89
C TYR A 24 -2.87 19.08 -21.68
N ALA A 25 -3.45 18.88 -20.50
CA ALA A 25 -2.82 19.16 -19.22
C ALA A 25 -2.79 17.89 -18.37
N ILE A 26 -1.66 17.63 -17.72
CA ILE A 26 -1.50 16.52 -16.77
C ILE A 26 -1.72 17.06 -15.37
N CYS A 27 -2.68 16.47 -14.66
CA CYS A 27 -2.94 16.78 -13.27
C CYS A 27 -2.03 15.97 -12.34
N LYS A 28 -1.79 16.45 -11.11
CA LYS A 28 -1.09 15.71 -10.04
C LYS A 28 -1.75 14.38 -9.67
N CYS A 29 -3.00 14.16 -10.05
CA CYS A 29 -3.64 12.85 -9.95
C CYS A 29 -3.26 11.87 -11.08
N GLU A 30 -2.25 12.21 -11.89
CA GLU A 30 -1.74 11.45 -13.05
C GLU A 30 -2.72 11.31 -14.23
N LYS A 31 -3.92 11.91 -14.14
CA LYS A 31 -4.88 11.93 -15.24
C LYS A 31 -4.51 12.99 -16.28
N VAL A 32 -4.56 12.58 -17.55
CA VAL A 32 -4.44 13.46 -18.71
C VAL A 32 -5.81 14.08 -18.99
N ILE A 33 -5.87 15.41 -18.97
CA ILE A 33 -7.11 16.17 -19.16
C ILE A 33 -7.03 16.85 -20.52
N LYS A 34 -7.96 16.47 -21.40
CA LYS A 34 -8.13 17.08 -22.72
C LYS A 34 -8.91 18.39 -22.58
N LEU A 35 -8.29 19.50 -22.94
CA LEU A 35 -8.92 20.82 -22.93
C LEU A 35 -9.72 21.01 -24.23
N LYS A 36 -10.87 21.70 -24.15
CA LYS A 36 -11.71 22.01 -25.33
C LYS A 36 -11.05 23.04 -26.24
N ARG A 37 -10.22 23.91 -25.67
CA ARG A 37 -9.46 24.96 -26.36
C ARG A 37 -8.03 24.98 -25.80
N PRO A 38 -7.03 25.39 -26.59
CA PRO A 38 -5.67 25.51 -26.10
C PRO A 38 -5.61 26.45 -24.90
N TYR A 39 -4.99 25.98 -23.81
CA TYR A 39 -4.80 26.74 -22.57
C TYR A 39 -6.09 27.18 -21.84
N ASP A 40 -7.23 26.55 -22.11
CA ASP A 40 -8.49 26.85 -21.39
C ASP A 40 -8.55 26.09 -20.05
N GLU A 41 -8.59 26.84 -18.95
CA GLU A 41 -8.59 26.31 -17.58
C GLU A 41 -9.93 25.69 -17.16
N SER A 42 -11.04 26.07 -17.80
CA SER A 42 -12.40 25.74 -17.35
C SER A 42 -12.62 24.22 -17.15
N TYR A 43 -12.07 23.42 -18.06
CA TYR A 43 -12.20 21.96 -18.01
C TYR A 43 -11.28 21.32 -16.96
N PHE A 44 -10.11 21.94 -16.71
CA PHE A 44 -9.18 21.52 -15.67
C PHE A 44 -9.72 21.85 -14.27
N GLU A 45 -10.32 23.03 -14.10
CA GLU A 45 -11.00 23.42 -12.86
C GLU A 45 -12.21 22.53 -12.58
N SER A 46 -13.01 22.21 -13.61
CA SER A 46 -14.11 21.26 -13.48
C SER A 46 -13.63 19.90 -13.01
N HIS A 47 -12.47 19.42 -13.50
CA HIS A 47 -11.87 18.18 -13.02
C HIS A 47 -11.48 18.24 -11.54
N ILE A 48 -10.90 19.35 -11.07
CA ILE A 48 -10.52 19.54 -9.66
C ILE A 48 -11.77 19.57 -8.76
N ASN A 49 -12.80 20.31 -9.17
CA ASN A 49 -13.96 20.64 -8.36
C ASN A 49 -15.05 19.55 -8.38
N ASN A 50 -15.22 18.80 -9.49
CA ASN A 50 -16.32 17.83 -9.64
C ASN A 50 -15.93 16.39 -9.29
N ASN A 51 -15.10 16.17 -8.26
CA ASN A 51 -14.62 14.86 -7.82
C ASN A 51 -13.88 14.03 -8.91
N GLY A 52 -13.56 14.62 -10.05
CA GLY A 52 -12.80 13.96 -11.12
C GLY A 52 -11.33 13.76 -10.76
N CYS A 53 -10.83 14.56 -9.82
CA CYS A 53 -9.46 14.53 -9.34
C CYS A 53 -9.29 13.61 -8.14
N ASN A 54 -8.51 12.54 -8.31
CA ASN A 54 -8.15 11.62 -7.23
C ASN A 54 -7.11 12.21 -6.26
N PHE A 55 -6.59 13.42 -6.55
CA PHE A 55 -5.69 14.14 -5.65
C PHE A 55 -6.47 15.04 -4.67
N SER A 56 -7.62 15.59 -5.08
CA SER A 56 -8.51 16.35 -4.18
C SER A 56 -9.44 15.45 -3.38
N ASN A 57 -9.90 14.36 -4.00
CA ASN A 57 -10.61 13.29 -3.31
C ASN A 57 -9.57 12.51 -2.50
N ARG A 58 -9.59 12.63 -1.17
CA ARG A 58 -8.51 12.30 -0.19
C ARG A 58 -8.02 10.83 -0.15
N VAL A 59 -8.16 10.08 -1.23
CA VAL A 59 -7.56 8.77 -1.43
C VAL A 59 -6.15 8.98 -1.98
N ILE A 60 -5.20 9.25 -1.09
CA ILE A 60 -3.79 9.17 -1.43
C ILE A 60 -3.52 7.68 -1.69
N SER A 61 -3.40 7.30 -2.97
CA SER A 61 -2.96 5.94 -3.33
C SER A 61 -1.68 5.64 -2.57
N ILE A 62 -1.56 4.44 -2.00
CA ILE A 62 -0.34 4.02 -1.29
C ILE A 62 0.91 4.17 -2.16
N LEU A 63 0.76 4.12 -3.49
CA LEU A 63 1.82 4.39 -4.46
C LEU A 63 2.41 5.80 -4.28
N ASN A 64 1.59 6.82 -3.99
CA ASN A 64 2.06 8.18 -3.74
C ASN A 64 2.90 8.30 -2.47
N PHE A 65 2.73 7.40 -1.49
CA PHE A 65 3.59 7.35 -0.30
C PHE A 65 5.03 6.95 -0.67
N PHE A 66 5.18 6.10 -1.68
CA PHE A 66 6.48 5.66 -2.20
C PHE A 66 7.06 6.60 -3.27
N SER A 67 6.24 7.50 -3.83
CA SER A 67 6.66 8.46 -4.87
C SER A 67 7.30 9.74 -4.33
N THR A 68 7.32 9.97 -3.01
CA THR A 68 7.84 11.21 -2.40
C THR A 68 9.36 11.33 -2.38
N VAL A 69 10.11 10.41 -2.98
CA VAL A 69 11.56 10.60 -3.13
C VAL A 69 11.76 11.72 -4.16
N PRO A 70 12.29 12.90 -3.76
CA PRO A 70 12.60 13.95 -4.72
C PRO A 70 13.66 13.39 -5.66
N LYS A 71 13.36 13.33 -6.96
CA LYS A 71 14.36 13.07 -8.00
C LYS A 71 15.21 14.33 -8.16
N GLU A 72 16.00 14.69 -7.14
CA GLU A 72 17.05 15.69 -7.30
C GLU A 72 18.40 15.00 -7.39
N ASN A 73 19.02 15.18 -8.56
CA ASN A 73 20.44 15.06 -8.86
C ASN A 73 21.07 13.66 -8.74
N ASN A 74 21.58 13.19 -9.88
CA ASN A 74 22.63 12.18 -10.17
C ASN A 74 23.46 11.60 -9.00
N GLN A 75 22.83 11.12 -7.94
CA GLN A 75 23.40 10.26 -6.91
C GLN A 75 22.83 8.85 -7.13
N PRO A 76 23.64 7.80 -6.93
CA PRO A 76 23.14 6.45 -6.99
C PRO A 76 21.98 6.33 -5.99
N VAL A 77 20.78 6.09 -6.51
CA VAL A 77 19.58 5.84 -5.71
C VAL A 77 19.92 4.66 -4.82
N MET A 78 20.33 4.92 -3.58
CA MET A 78 20.45 3.87 -2.58
C MET A 78 19.06 3.26 -2.51
N LYS A 79 18.94 1.98 -2.89
CA LYS A 79 17.68 1.24 -2.81
C LYS A 79 17.23 1.34 -1.35
N GLN A 80 16.30 2.24 -1.09
CA GLN A 80 15.62 2.28 0.20
C GLN A 80 14.75 1.03 0.21
N PHE A 81 15.26 -0.03 0.83
CA PHE A 81 14.44 -1.21 1.06
C PHE A 81 13.36 -0.79 2.05
N PRO A 82 12.06 -0.93 1.69
CA PRO A 82 11.02 -0.74 2.67
C PRO A 82 11.31 -1.67 3.86
N CYS A 83 11.04 -1.18 5.07
CA CYS A 83 11.09 -2.00 6.27
C CYS A 83 12.50 -2.47 6.72
N THR A 84 13.51 -1.60 6.69
CA THR A 84 14.84 -1.89 7.28
C THR A 84 14.78 -2.38 8.72
N GLY A 85 13.80 -1.89 9.51
CA GLY A 85 13.55 -2.33 10.89
C GLY A 85 12.95 -3.73 11.05
N LEU A 86 12.39 -4.32 9.97
CA LEU A 86 11.77 -5.66 9.98
C LEU A 86 12.73 -6.76 9.48
N ASN A 87 14.04 -6.50 9.47
CA ASN A 87 15.07 -7.42 8.99
C ASN A 87 16.06 -7.86 10.09
N ASN A 88 15.74 -7.59 11.35
CA ASN A 88 16.53 -8.08 12.48
C ASN A 88 16.43 -9.61 12.61
N SER A 89 17.24 -10.22 13.49
CA SER A 89 17.23 -11.68 13.67
C SER A 89 15.91 -12.20 14.21
N GLU A 90 15.25 -11.44 15.09
CA GLU A 90 13.97 -11.80 15.70
C GLU A 90 12.87 -11.94 14.65
N HIS A 91 12.73 -10.97 13.74
CA HIS A 91 11.77 -11.04 12.65
C HIS A 91 12.06 -12.19 11.69
N LYS A 92 13.34 -12.50 11.42
CA LYS A 92 13.71 -13.67 10.60
C LYS A 92 13.36 -14.98 11.29
N ALA A 93 13.61 -15.07 12.59
CA ALA A 93 13.23 -16.23 13.40
C ALA A 93 11.71 -16.42 13.39
N TYR A 94 10.95 -15.34 13.63
CA TYR A 94 9.48 -15.31 13.51
C TYR A 94 9.01 -15.81 12.14
N ILE A 95 9.50 -15.22 11.04
CA ILE A 95 9.06 -15.62 9.69
C ILE A 95 9.41 -17.08 9.41
N SER A 96 10.61 -17.54 9.78
CA SER A 96 11.03 -18.93 9.62
C SER A 96 10.20 -19.90 10.47
N HIS A 97 9.68 -19.45 11.61
CA HIS A 97 8.81 -20.22 12.47
C HIS A 97 7.39 -20.26 11.90
N VAL A 98 6.79 -19.11 11.60
CA VAL A 98 5.42 -18.97 11.11
C VAL A 98 5.19 -19.63 9.75
N ILE A 99 6.22 -19.72 8.89
CA ILE A 99 6.10 -20.42 7.60
C ILE A 99 5.81 -21.92 7.75
N THR A 100 6.10 -22.51 8.92
CA THR A 100 5.73 -23.90 9.22
C THR A 100 4.22 -24.07 9.43
N TYR A 101 3.53 -22.99 9.82
CA TYR A 101 2.10 -22.98 10.10
C TYR A 101 1.26 -22.29 9.01
N THR A 102 1.87 -21.38 8.23
CA THR A 102 1.15 -20.56 7.25
C THR A 102 1.91 -20.44 5.94
N THR A 103 1.16 -20.39 4.85
CA THR A 103 1.72 -20.33 3.49
C THR A 103 1.77 -18.91 2.90
N HIS A 104 1.06 -17.94 3.49
CA HIS A 104 0.85 -16.61 2.91
C HIS A 104 1.13 -15.46 3.91
N GLY A 105 2.03 -15.66 4.88
CA GLY A 105 2.44 -14.61 5.82
C GLY A 105 1.31 -14.13 6.74
N ARG A 106 0.35 -15.00 7.05
CA ARG A 106 -0.68 -14.73 8.06
C ARG A 106 -0.16 -15.13 9.44
N ALA A 107 -0.79 -14.63 10.49
CA ALA A 107 -0.59 -15.19 11.83
C ALA A 107 -0.95 -16.69 11.83
N PRO A 108 -0.17 -17.54 12.53
CA PRO A 108 -0.50 -18.95 12.72
C PRO A 108 -1.92 -19.13 13.25
N ARG A 109 -2.68 -20.06 12.65
CA ARG A 109 -4.00 -20.38 13.15
C ARG A 109 -3.88 -21.29 14.37
N LYS A 110 -4.50 -20.89 15.49
CA LYS A 110 -4.54 -21.67 16.74
C LYS A 110 -4.92 -23.14 16.54
N ASP A 111 -5.86 -23.45 15.63
CA ASP A 111 -6.27 -24.83 15.36
C ASP A 111 -5.23 -25.64 14.55
N ILE A 112 -4.41 -24.99 13.72
CA ILE A 112 -3.34 -25.66 12.97
C ILE A 112 -2.16 -25.93 13.91
N VAL A 113 -1.75 -24.92 14.69
CA VAL A 113 -0.68 -25.04 15.68
C VAL A 113 -1.04 -26.14 16.70
N ALA A 114 -2.26 -26.14 17.23
CA ALA A 114 -2.73 -27.16 18.16
C ALA A 114 -2.70 -28.58 17.57
N ARG A 115 -3.03 -28.77 16.29
CA ARG A 115 -2.94 -30.09 15.64
C ARG A 115 -1.50 -30.56 15.46
N ASN A 116 -0.58 -29.63 15.19
CA ASN A 116 0.84 -29.95 15.06
C ASN A 116 1.44 -30.35 16.41
N LEU A 117 1.18 -29.55 17.46
CA LEU A 117 1.68 -29.81 18.82
C LEU A 117 1.05 -31.07 19.44
N PHE A 118 -0.26 -31.25 19.27
CA PHE A 118 -1.02 -32.32 19.93
C PHE A 118 -1.67 -33.26 18.91
N SER A 119 -0.88 -33.77 17.96
CA SER A 119 -1.32 -34.69 16.90
C SER A 119 -1.96 -35.98 17.44
N THR A 120 -1.58 -36.40 18.64
CA THR A 120 -2.18 -37.55 19.34
C THR A 120 -3.60 -37.24 19.87
N LYS A 121 -3.88 -35.98 20.22
CA LYS A 121 -5.18 -35.53 20.76
C LYS A 121 -6.12 -35.02 19.67
N PHE A 122 -5.58 -34.50 18.56
CA PHE A 122 -6.34 -33.93 17.47
C PHE A 122 -6.01 -34.59 16.14
N THR A 123 -7.02 -35.18 15.50
CA THR A 123 -6.91 -35.77 14.17
C THR A 123 -7.31 -34.75 13.10
N SER A 124 -6.68 -34.82 11.92
CA SER A 124 -6.83 -33.84 10.83
C SER A 124 -8.28 -33.65 10.35
N ASN A 125 -9.13 -34.67 10.48
CA ASN A 125 -10.50 -34.67 9.97
C ASN A 125 -11.54 -34.19 10.98
N LYS A 126 -11.16 -33.90 12.23
CA LYS A 126 -12.10 -33.47 13.28
C LYS A 126 -11.81 -32.03 13.73
N PRO A 127 -12.85 -31.30 14.17
CA PRO A 127 -12.65 -29.99 14.79
C PRO A 127 -11.83 -30.14 16.08
N VAL A 128 -10.96 -29.16 16.32
CA VAL A 128 -10.11 -29.10 17.53
C VAL A 128 -10.99 -28.75 18.72
N VAL A 129 -10.92 -29.56 19.77
CA VAL A 129 -11.68 -29.36 21.02
C VAL A 129 -10.68 -29.07 22.14
N TYR A 130 -10.48 -27.78 22.42
CA TYR A 130 -9.47 -27.32 23.39
C TYR A 130 -9.71 -27.79 24.83
N LYS A 131 -10.94 -28.18 25.19
CA LYS A 131 -11.25 -28.78 26.50
C LYS A 131 -10.50 -30.10 26.78
N LYS A 132 -9.87 -30.69 25.77
CA LYS A 132 -9.03 -31.90 25.90
C LYS A 132 -7.59 -31.59 26.31
N LEU A 133 -7.22 -30.31 26.30
CA LEU A 133 -5.91 -29.84 26.72
C LEU A 133 -5.92 -29.58 28.23
N SER A 134 -4.81 -29.91 28.89
CA SER A 134 -4.55 -29.44 30.24
C SER A 134 -4.20 -27.96 30.22
N GLU A 135 -4.15 -27.34 31.41
CA GLU A 135 -3.80 -25.92 31.54
C GLU A 135 -2.36 -25.65 31.06
N GLU A 136 -1.45 -26.58 31.30
CA GLU A 136 -0.06 -26.51 30.83
C GLU A 136 0.03 -26.58 29.30
N GLU A 137 -0.77 -27.45 28.68
CA GLU A 137 -0.82 -27.58 27.21
C GLU A 137 -1.48 -26.37 26.54
N LEU A 138 -2.46 -25.76 27.21
CA LEU A 138 -3.07 -24.50 26.78
C LEU A 138 -2.07 -23.35 26.82
N ASN A 139 -1.29 -23.24 27.91
CA ASN A 139 -0.23 -22.24 28.02
C ASN A 139 0.84 -22.44 26.94
N LEU A 140 1.29 -23.68 26.73
CA LEU A 140 2.25 -24.00 25.66
C LEU A 140 1.73 -23.59 24.28
N LEU A 141 0.45 -23.83 24.00
CA LEU A 141 -0.18 -23.43 22.75
C LEU A 141 -0.23 -21.90 22.58
N ASP A 142 -0.47 -21.17 23.68
CA ASP A 142 -0.55 -19.72 23.64
C ASP A 142 0.84 -19.07 23.49
N GLU A 143 1.88 -19.62 24.12
CA GLU A 143 3.27 -19.20 23.89
C GLU A 143 3.69 -19.38 22.42
N GLU A 144 3.32 -20.51 21.81
CA GLU A 144 3.62 -20.81 20.40
C GLU A 144 2.87 -19.88 19.42
N LEU A 145 1.81 -19.20 19.86
CA LEU A 145 1.04 -18.24 19.04
C LEU A 145 1.51 -16.79 19.20
N ILE A 146 2.23 -16.49 20.27
CA ILE A 146 2.79 -15.16 20.56
C ILE A 146 4.16 -14.99 19.88
N HIS A 147 4.87 -16.11 19.68
CA HIS A 147 6.14 -16.20 18.94
C HIS A 147 5.98 -16.31 17.42
#